data_AF-A0A3D1IQS8-F1
#
_entry.id   AF-A0A3D1IQS8-F1
#
_cell.length_a   1.000
_cell.length_b   1.000
_cell.length_c   1.000
_cell.angle_alpha   90.00
_cell.angle_beta   90.00
_cell.angle_gamma   90.00
#
_symmetry.space_group_name_H-M   'P 1'
#
loop_
_entity.id
_entity.type
_entity.pdbx_description
1 polymer ?
#
loop_
_entity_poly.entity_id
_entity_poly.type
_entity_poly.pdbx_seq_one_letter_code
_entity_poly.pdbx_strand_id
1 'polypeptide(L)'
;MGSSIIDAKGKAADVAVPKMLAAVNATITDPKKKLVRLRYPVDGSLARAAHERLGAASMILETTFKSQPLSKRARQHRLMVHALLTHLQMVDSTSQVMLPAKTEALRVAVYDAGGVGSNGPRELDRVLRGMPATMARRVGAEDIRNGVLTQFDVAIFPGGSGSKQAAALDARGRKAVQAFVQRGGGYVGICAGSYLAAANYSWSLGISNHKTFCETIDLPNIGRKSMWYRGPTATVKVELTAEGREILG
;
A
#
# COMPACT_ATOMS: atom_id res chain seq x y z
N MET A 1 -11.58 5.42 17.28
CA MET A 1 -12.30 6.39 16.43
C MET A 1 -11.62 6.45 15.07
N GLY A 2 -12.36 6.75 14.01
CA GLY A 2 -11.79 6.99 12.68
C GLY A 2 -12.28 6.08 11.55
N SER A 3 -13.29 5.22 11.77
CA SER A 3 -13.87 4.41 10.69
C SER A 3 -15.37 4.56 10.65
N SER A 4 -15.78 5.62 9.99
CA SER A 4 -17.14 6.08 9.99
C SER A 4 -17.49 6.88 8.74
N ILE A 5 -18.79 6.97 8.46
CA ILE A 5 -19.35 8.02 7.63
C ILE A 5 -20.13 8.93 8.58
N ILE A 6 -19.75 10.21 8.65
CA ILE A 6 -20.40 11.21 9.51
C ILE A 6 -21.17 12.17 8.62
N ASP A 7 -22.49 12.01 8.51
CA ASP A 7 -23.34 12.82 7.63
C ASP A 7 -24.13 13.89 8.37
N ALA A 8 -24.32 15.03 7.69
CA ALA A 8 -25.27 16.05 8.13
C ALA A 8 -26.73 15.61 7.92
N LYS A 9 -27.69 16.32 8.52
CA LYS A 9 -29.12 15.95 8.43
C LYS A 9 -29.58 16.02 6.98
N GLY A 10 -30.28 14.99 6.49
CA GLY A 10 -30.95 15.10 5.19
C GLY A 10 -31.38 13.79 4.57
N LYS A 11 -32.49 13.83 3.82
CA LYS A 11 -33.05 12.68 3.11
C LYS A 11 -32.05 12.07 2.10
N ALA A 12 -31.22 12.90 1.48
CA ALA A 12 -30.19 12.44 0.55
C ALA A 12 -29.17 11.51 1.23
N ALA A 13 -28.71 11.88 2.44
CA ALA A 13 -27.77 11.05 3.19
C ALA A 13 -28.40 9.73 3.67
N ASP A 14 -29.70 9.74 3.98
CA ASP A 14 -30.42 8.52 4.39
C ASP A 14 -30.47 7.45 3.30
N VAL A 15 -30.39 7.84 2.03
CA VAL A 15 -30.31 6.90 0.90
C VAL A 15 -28.86 6.55 0.55
N ALA A 16 -27.97 7.54 0.52
CA ALA A 16 -26.60 7.36 0.05
C ALA A 16 -25.72 6.60 1.05
N VAL A 17 -25.75 6.97 2.34
CA VAL A 17 -24.82 6.43 3.36
C VAL A 17 -24.96 4.90 3.52
N PRO A 18 -26.17 4.30 3.56
CA PRO A 18 -26.30 2.84 3.61
C PRO A 18 -25.64 2.13 2.42
N LYS A 19 -25.74 2.69 1.20
CA LYS A 19 -25.12 2.12 0.00
C LYS A 19 -23.59 2.17 0.09
N MET A 20 -23.05 3.31 0.54
CA MET A 20 -21.60 3.49 0.73
C MET A 20 -21.05 2.53 1.79
N LEU A 21 -21.75 2.39 2.93
CA LEU A 21 -21.38 1.47 4.00
C LEU A 21 -21.45 0.02 3.54
N ALA A 22 -22.49 -0.37 2.80
CA ALA A 22 -22.60 -1.72 2.24
C ALA A 22 -21.41 -2.04 1.33
N ALA A 23 -21.05 -1.13 0.41
CA ALA A 23 -19.95 -1.31 -0.51
C ALA A 23 -18.59 -1.49 0.18
N VAL A 24 -18.26 -0.63 1.15
CA VAL A 24 -16.97 -0.71 1.86
C VAL A 24 -16.92 -1.90 2.84
N ASN A 25 -17.99 -2.15 3.59
CA ASN A 25 -18.02 -3.21 4.60
C ASN A 25 -18.09 -4.61 4.01
N ALA A 26 -18.57 -4.77 2.77
CA ALA A 26 -18.45 -6.03 2.04
C ALA A 26 -16.99 -6.49 1.84
N THR A 27 -16.03 -5.55 1.90
CA THR A 27 -14.61 -5.84 1.75
C THR A 27 -13.87 -6.04 3.07
N ILE A 28 -14.55 -5.91 4.22
CA ILE A 28 -13.95 -5.95 5.55
C ILE A 28 -14.43 -7.21 6.27
N THR A 29 -13.49 -8.15 6.45
CA THR A 29 -13.76 -9.44 7.11
C THR A 29 -13.85 -9.31 8.63
N ASP A 30 -13.01 -8.47 9.24
CA ASP A 30 -12.97 -8.23 10.68
C ASP A 30 -14.17 -7.35 11.12
N PRO A 31 -15.16 -7.90 11.86
CA PRO A 31 -16.35 -7.15 12.25
C PRO A 31 -16.02 -5.90 13.06
N LYS A 32 -14.93 -5.90 13.85
CA LYS A 32 -14.51 -4.76 14.69
C LYS A 32 -13.93 -3.62 13.85
N LYS A 33 -13.62 -3.87 12.58
CA LYS A 33 -13.07 -2.88 11.64
C LYS A 33 -14.11 -2.38 10.64
N LYS A 34 -15.36 -2.83 10.71
CA LYS A 34 -16.43 -2.32 9.85
C LYS A 34 -16.69 -0.85 10.15
N LEU A 35 -16.93 -0.08 9.09
CA LEU A 35 -17.29 1.32 9.17
C LEU A 35 -18.74 1.43 9.63
N VAL A 36 -19.03 2.44 10.43
CA VAL A 36 -20.38 2.72 10.94
C VAL A 36 -20.86 4.10 10.50
N ARG A 37 -22.17 4.31 10.51
CA ARG A 37 -22.74 5.65 10.35
C ARG A 37 -22.69 6.37 11.69
N LEU A 38 -22.19 7.59 11.70
CA LEU A 38 -22.30 8.52 12.83
C LEU A 38 -23.06 9.77 12.39
N ARG A 39 -23.66 10.45 13.34
CA ARG A 39 -24.25 11.77 13.18
C ARG A 39 -23.98 12.57 14.46
N TYR A 40 -23.75 13.87 14.44
CA TYR A 40 -23.61 14.83 13.32
C TYR A 40 -22.13 15.25 13.19
N PRO A 41 -21.70 15.82 12.04
CA PRO A 41 -20.36 16.38 11.92
C PRO A 41 -20.12 17.44 13.02
N VAL A 42 -18.91 17.45 13.59
CA VAL A 42 -18.57 18.32 14.73
C VAL A 42 -18.55 19.81 14.35
N ASP A 43 -18.72 20.68 15.35
CA ASP A 43 -18.49 22.13 15.22
C ASP A 43 -17.08 22.41 14.70
N GLY A 44 -16.98 23.32 13.72
CA GLY A 44 -15.73 23.64 13.02
C GLY A 44 -15.39 22.72 11.83
N SER A 45 -16.14 21.64 11.60
CA SER A 45 -15.92 20.81 10.41
C SER A 45 -16.45 21.48 9.13
N LEU A 46 -15.72 21.31 8.02
CA LEU A 46 -16.14 21.81 6.71
C LEU A 46 -17.48 21.18 6.26
N ALA A 47 -17.71 19.90 6.57
CA ALA A 47 -18.96 19.23 6.25
C ALA A 47 -20.15 19.90 6.94
N ARG A 48 -20.03 20.22 8.24
CA ARG A 48 -21.09 20.95 8.96
C ARG A 48 -21.33 22.33 8.37
N ALA A 49 -20.26 23.10 8.16
CA ALA A 49 -20.36 24.44 7.60
C ALA A 49 -21.02 24.44 6.21
N ALA A 50 -20.67 23.49 5.33
CA ALA A 50 -21.30 23.34 4.02
C ALA A 50 -22.80 23.04 4.13
N HIS A 51 -23.21 22.22 5.10
CA HIS A 51 -24.62 21.94 5.33
C HIS A 51 -25.38 23.17 5.84
N GLU A 52 -24.88 23.81 6.90
CA GLU A 52 -25.58 24.91 7.57
C GLU A 52 -25.60 26.20 6.75
N ARG A 53 -24.52 26.49 6.00
CA ARG A 53 -24.37 27.75 5.26
C ARG A 53 -24.87 27.66 3.82
N LEU A 54 -24.78 26.49 3.19
CA LEU A 54 -25.12 26.30 1.78
C LEU A 54 -26.31 25.36 1.56
N GLY A 55 -26.86 24.75 2.62
CA GLY A 55 -27.90 23.73 2.50
C GLY A 55 -27.43 22.45 1.81
N ALA A 56 -26.11 22.25 1.66
CA ALA A 56 -25.56 21.14 0.90
C ALA A 56 -25.76 19.80 1.64
N ALA A 57 -25.92 18.73 0.86
CA ALA A 57 -25.75 17.38 1.39
C ALA A 57 -24.25 17.11 1.58
N SER A 58 -23.81 16.97 2.83
CA SER A 58 -22.39 16.85 3.17
C SER A 58 -22.15 15.71 4.17
N MET A 59 -20.94 15.15 4.10
CA MET A 59 -20.49 14.10 5.01
C MET A 59 -18.97 14.08 5.13
N ILE A 60 -18.47 13.48 6.21
CA ILE A 60 -17.07 13.17 6.44
C ILE A 60 -16.90 11.66 6.26
N LEU A 61 -15.89 11.26 5.48
CA LEU A 61 -15.49 9.86 5.33
C LEU A 61 -14.22 9.63 6.12
N GLU A 62 -14.31 8.89 7.21
CA GLU A 62 -13.16 8.50 8.01
C GLU A 62 -12.79 7.05 7.70
N THR A 63 -11.57 6.84 7.20
CA THR A 63 -11.03 5.51 6.84
C THR A 63 -9.80 5.16 7.67
N THR A 64 -9.64 5.76 8.85
CA THR A 64 -8.42 5.69 9.65
C THR A 64 -8.56 4.67 10.78
N PHE A 65 -7.66 3.69 10.79
CA PHE A 65 -7.33 2.90 11.98
C PHE A 65 -5.83 3.04 12.27
N LYS A 66 -5.43 2.79 13.52
CA LYS A 66 -4.02 2.80 13.92
C LYS A 66 -3.20 1.88 13.01
N SER A 67 -2.13 2.44 12.44
CA SER A 67 -1.18 1.73 11.58
C SER A 67 -1.79 1.11 10.31
N GLN A 68 -2.89 1.66 9.80
CA GLN A 68 -3.47 1.18 8.54
C GLN A 68 -2.67 1.72 7.32
N PRO A 69 -2.32 0.86 6.34
CA PRO A 69 -1.70 1.28 5.08
C PRO A 69 -2.50 2.35 4.33
N LEU A 70 -1.80 3.28 3.67
CA LEU A 70 -2.44 4.36 2.93
C LEU A 70 -3.24 3.83 1.74
N SER A 71 -2.75 2.81 1.03
CA SER A 71 -3.52 2.17 -0.05
C SER A 71 -4.87 1.65 0.41
N LYS A 72 -4.93 1.05 1.61
CA LYS A 72 -6.16 0.51 2.19
C LYS A 72 -7.16 1.61 2.50
N ARG A 73 -6.70 2.71 3.10
CA ARG A 73 -7.52 3.90 3.37
C ARG A 73 -8.07 4.50 2.08
N ALA A 74 -7.19 4.70 1.09
CA ALA A 74 -7.56 5.22 -0.22
C ALA A 74 -8.57 4.29 -0.93
N ARG A 75 -8.38 2.98 -0.85
CA ARG A 75 -9.31 1.98 -1.39
C ARG A 75 -10.68 2.09 -0.76
N GLN A 76 -10.76 2.20 0.56
CA GLN A 76 -12.03 2.37 1.27
C GLN A 76 -12.75 3.66 0.83
N HIS A 77 -12.03 4.77 0.68
CA HIS A 77 -12.59 5.99 0.10
C HIS A 77 -13.12 5.78 -1.31
N ARG A 78 -12.32 5.17 -2.20
CA ARG A 78 -12.75 4.91 -3.59
C ARG A 78 -14.02 4.09 -3.64
N LEU A 79 -14.15 3.04 -2.81
CA LEU A 79 -15.36 2.21 -2.75
C LEU A 79 -16.59 3.01 -2.32
N MET A 80 -16.45 3.81 -1.25
CA MET A 80 -17.55 4.64 -0.75
C MET A 80 -17.96 5.72 -1.77
N VAL A 81 -17.00 6.46 -2.32
CA VAL A 81 -17.26 7.53 -3.30
C VAL A 81 -17.81 6.96 -4.60
N HIS A 82 -17.28 5.83 -5.07
CA HIS A 82 -17.80 5.16 -6.26
C HIS A 82 -19.26 4.72 -6.07
N ALA A 83 -19.62 4.16 -4.91
CA ALA A 83 -21.00 3.81 -4.60
C ALA A 83 -21.94 5.04 -4.60
N LEU A 84 -21.48 6.17 -4.07
CA LEU A 84 -22.21 7.44 -4.11
C LEU A 84 -22.40 7.94 -5.55
N LEU A 85 -21.30 8.05 -6.32
CA LEU A 85 -21.35 8.55 -7.70
C LEU A 85 -22.18 7.63 -8.60
N THR A 86 -22.13 6.32 -8.38
CA THR A 86 -22.96 5.36 -9.11
C THR A 86 -24.44 5.59 -8.78
N HIS A 87 -24.77 5.79 -7.50
CA HIS A 87 -26.15 6.11 -7.09
C HIS A 87 -26.66 7.41 -7.73
N LEU A 88 -25.79 8.41 -7.89
CA LEU A 88 -26.09 9.67 -8.55
C LEU A 88 -26.00 9.61 -10.09
N GLN A 89 -25.72 8.44 -10.67
CA GLN A 89 -25.55 8.23 -12.11
C GLN A 89 -24.44 9.11 -12.73
N MET A 90 -23.40 9.42 -11.94
CA MET A 90 -22.27 10.26 -12.34
C MET A 90 -21.05 9.45 -12.81
N VAL A 91 -21.09 8.12 -12.70
CA VAL A 91 -19.99 7.25 -13.12
C VAL A 91 -20.54 5.90 -13.59
N ASP A 92 -19.95 5.37 -14.65
CA ASP A 92 -20.19 4.05 -15.24
C ASP A 92 -18.96 3.12 -15.14
N SER A 93 -17.81 3.66 -14.74
CA SER A 93 -16.55 2.94 -14.59
C SER A 93 -16.47 2.12 -13.29
N THR A 94 -15.38 1.37 -13.11
CA THR A 94 -15.13 0.58 -11.90
C THR A 94 -14.54 1.41 -10.75
N SER A 95 -14.64 0.93 -9.51
CA SER A 95 -13.97 1.51 -8.33
C SER A 95 -12.44 1.29 -8.29
N GLN A 96 -11.88 0.63 -9.31
CA GLN A 96 -10.47 0.22 -9.37
C GLN A 96 -9.60 1.22 -10.14
N VAL A 97 -10.18 2.30 -10.66
CA VAL A 97 -9.45 3.36 -11.35
C VAL A 97 -8.58 4.12 -10.33
N MET A 98 -7.28 4.19 -10.60
CA MET A 98 -6.26 4.85 -9.75
C MET A 98 -5.54 5.99 -10.46
N LEU A 99 -5.54 5.98 -11.79
CA LEU A 99 -4.81 6.89 -12.65
C LEU A 99 -5.71 7.40 -13.78
N PRO A 100 -5.43 8.60 -14.33
CA PRO A 100 -6.10 9.08 -15.52
C PRO A 100 -5.82 8.17 -16.72
N ALA A 101 -6.77 8.07 -17.64
CA ALA A 101 -6.67 7.20 -18.82
C ALA A 101 -5.56 7.63 -19.79
N LYS A 102 -5.24 8.93 -19.86
CA LYS A 102 -4.19 9.51 -20.71
C LYS A 102 -3.25 10.32 -19.83
N THR A 103 -1.95 10.02 -19.92
CA THR A 103 -0.89 10.76 -19.26
C THR A 103 0.45 10.39 -19.89
N GLU A 104 1.34 11.36 -20.03
CA GLU A 104 2.73 11.16 -20.44
C GLU A 104 3.66 10.92 -19.22
N ALA A 105 3.11 11.00 -18.00
CA ALA A 105 3.88 10.78 -16.79
C ALA A 105 4.15 9.29 -16.56
N LEU A 106 5.34 8.96 -16.05
CA LEU A 106 5.69 7.61 -15.58
C LEU A 106 4.76 7.19 -14.43
N ARG A 107 4.05 6.07 -14.61
CA ARG A 107 3.04 5.59 -13.66
C ARG A 107 3.65 4.55 -12.73
N VAL A 108 3.77 4.90 -11.45
CA VAL A 108 4.48 4.08 -10.46
C VAL A 108 3.52 3.55 -9.40
N ALA A 109 3.38 2.24 -9.32
CA ALA A 109 2.70 1.57 -8.21
C ALA A 109 3.71 1.31 -7.09
N VAL A 110 3.40 1.72 -5.86
CA VAL A 110 4.24 1.43 -4.69
C VAL A 110 3.45 0.56 -3.71
N TYR A 111 3.91 -0.66 -3.49
CA TYR A 111 3.28 -1.61 -2.56
C TYR A 111 3.47 -1.17 -1.10
N ASP A 112 2.39 -1.09 -0.32
CA ASP A 112 2.43 -0.69 1.11
C ASP A 112 1.60 -1.60 2.04
N ALA A 113 1.25 -2.81 1.61
CA ALA A 113 0.48 -3.75 2.41
C ALA A 113 1.36 -4.70 3.25
N GLY A 114 0.82 -5.86 3.62
CA GLY A 114 1.48 -6.80 4.54
C GLY A 114 2.91 -7.14 4.10
N GLY A 115 3.83 -7.20 5.09
CA GLY A 115 5.24 -7.50 4.87
C GLY A 115 6.13 -6.30 4.54
N VAL A 116 5.59 -5.09 4.44
CA VAL A 116 6.40 -3.87 4.23
C VAL A 116 6.92 -3.30 5.55
N GLY A 117 8.17 -2.84 5.54
CA GLY A 117 8.79 -2.12 6.66
C GLY A 117 8.20 -0.71 6.86
N SER A 118 8.25 -0.19 8.08
CA SER A 118 7.49 1.00 8.51
C SER A 118 7.68 2.25 7.65
N ASN A 119 8.92 2.63 7.35
CA ASN A 119 9.20 3.92 6.68
C ASN A 119 9.39 3.81 5.15
N GLY A 120 9.61 2.60 4.62
CA GLY A 120 10.02 2.39 3.23
C GLY A 120 9.12 3.06 2.20
N PRO A 121 7.80 2.84 2.24
CA PRO A 121 6.88 3.52 1.33
C PRO A 121 6.98 5.04 1.50
N ARG A 122 6.92 5.58 2.72
CA ARG A 122 6.89 7.04 2.96
C ARG A 122 8.09 7.74 2.33
N GLU A 123 9.27 7.13 2.43
CA GLU A 123 10.48 7.66 1.79
C GLU A 123 10.42 7.56 0.25
N LEU A 124 9.87 6.47 -0.29
CA LEU A 124 9.61 6.38 -1.74
C LEU A 124 8.66 7.48 -2.22
N ASP A 125 7.62 7.85 -1.45
CA ASP A 125 6.76 9.00 -1.80
C ASP A 125 7.54 10.32 -1.81
N ARG A 126 8.52 10.47 -0.92
CA ARG A 126 9.36 11.68 -0.89
C ARG A 126 10.24 11.76 -2.12
N VAL A 127 10.89 10.66 -2.49
CA VAL A 127 11.76 10.58 -3.68
C VAL A 127 10.94 10.77 -4.96
N LEU A 128 9.85 10.02 -5.14
CA LEU A 128 9.04 10.04 -6.36
C LEU A 128 8.33 11.38 -6.59
N ARG A 129 8.02 12.14 -5.52
CA ARG A 129 7.48 13.50 -5.65
C ARG A 129 8.49 14.51 -6.21
N GLY A 130 9.79 14.26 -6.02
CA GLY A 130 10.85 15.09 -6.60
C GLY A 130 11.16 14.76 -8.06
N MET A 131 10.59 13.69 -8.60
CA MET A 131 10.84 13.27 -9.98
C MET A 131 9.87 13.98 -10.94
N PRO A 132 10.36 14.61 -12.02
CA PRO A 132 9.50 15.23 -13.02
C PRO A 132 8.65 14.16 -13.72
N ALA A 133 7.47 14.56 -14.19
CA ALA A 133 6.54 13.72 -14.95
C ALA A 133 6.35 12.32 -14.35
N THR A 134 6.14 12.21 -13.03
CA THR A 134 5.94 10.93 -12.33
C THR A 134 4.64 10.94 -11.54
N MET A 135 3.82 9.91 -11.70
CA MET A 135 2.59 9.69 -10.96
C MET A 135 2.70 8.43 -10.11
N ALA A 136 3.06 8.61 -8.84
CA ALA A 136 3.11 7.52 -7.87
C ALA A 136 1.75 7.30 -7.19
N ARG A 137 1.36 6.04 -6.98
CA ARG A 137 0.21 5.65 -6.16
C ARG A 137 0.57 4.49 -5.24
N ARG A 138 0.07 4.53 -4.01
CA ARG A 138 0.09 3.38 -3.11
C ARG A 138 -0.89 2.32 -3.56
N VAL A 139 -0.42 1.08 -3.64
CA VAL A 139 -1.25 -0.08 -4.00
C VAL A 139 -1.21 -1.14 -2.91
N GLY A 140 -2.39 -1.63 -2.53
CA GLY A 140 -2.53 -2.71 -1.57
C GLY A 140 -2.53 -4.08 -2.24
N ALA A 141 -2.44 -5.14 -1.44
CA ALA A 141 -2.53 -6.51 -1.96
C ALA A 141 -3.90 -6.79 -2.63
N GLU A 142 -4.98 -6.26 -2.04
CA GLU A 142 -6.34 -6.31 -2.60
C GLU A 142 -6.44 -5.58 -3.93
N ASP A 143 -5.76 -4.43 -4.08
CA ASP A 143 -5.77 -3.69 -5.34
C ASP A 143 -5.04 -4.51 -6.43
N ILE A 144 -3.88 -5.07 -6.11
CA ILE A 144 -3.10 -5.92 -7.03
C ILE A 144 -3.92 -7.13 -7.48
N ARG A 145 -4.61 -7.82 -6.55
CA ARG A 145 -5.50 -8.95 -6.88
C ARG A 145 -6.66 -8.56 -7.79
N ASN A 146 -7.11 -7.31 -7.70
CA ASN A 146 -8.16 -6.76 -8.55
C ASN A 146 -7.63 -6.17 -9.87
N GLY A 147 -6.36 -6.43 -10.21
CA GLY A 147 -5.81 -6.12 -11.52
C GLY A 147 -5.36 -4.67 -11.72
N VAL A 148 -5.23 -3.86 -10.66
CA VAL A 148 -4.88 -2.43 -10.84
C VAL A 148 -3.52 -2.21 -11.51
N LEU A 149 -2.62 -3.21 -11.48
CA LEU A 149 -1.28 -3.12 -12.06
C LEU A 149 -1.30 -2.84 -13.57
N THR A 150 -2.39 -3.14 -14.28
CA THR A 150 -2.55 -2.80 -15.71
C THR A 150 -2.53 -1.29 -15.98
N GLN A 151 -2.73 -0.46 -14.96
CA GLN A 151 -2.70 1.00 -15.06
C GLN A 151 -1.30 1.59 -14.88
N PHE A 152 -0.29 0.79 -14.54
CA PHE A 152 1.03 1.27 -14.17
C PHE A 152 2.11 0.81 -15.15
N ASP A 153 3.22 1.55 -15.19
CA ASP A 153 4.42 1.18 -15.96
C ASP A 153 5.39 0.37 -15.08
N VAL A 154 5.49 0.74 -13.81
CA VAL A 154 6.43 0.13 -12.85
C VAL A 154 5.75 -0.18 -11.53
N ALA A 155 6.03 -1.36 -10.95
CA ALA A 155 5.64 -1.73 -9.60
C ALA A 155 6.88 -1.82 -8.69
N ILE A 156 6.87 -1.04 -7.61
CA ILE A 156 7.91 -1.01 -6.59
C ILE A 156 7.44 -1.82 -5.37
N PHE A 157 8.26 -2.81 -4.98
CA PHE A 157 8.12 -3.58 -3.76
C PHE A 157 9.21 -3.17 -2.76
N PRO A 158 8.86 -2.45 -1.67
CA PRO A 158 9.84 -1.93 -0.72
C PRO A 158 10.46 -3.02 0.18
N GLY A 159 11.38 -2.58 1.06
CA GLY A 159 11.96 -3.40 2.12
C GLY A 159 10.93 -3.89 3.16
N GLY A 160 11.35 -4.84 4.01
CA GLY A 160 10.49 -5.52 4.98
C GLY A 160 10.75 -7.03 5.03
N SER A 161 9.73 -7.84 4.76
CA SER A 161 9.80 -9.31 4.74
C SER A 161 9.16 -9.86 3.48
N GLY A 162 9.97 -10.40 2.56
CA GLY A 162 9.52 -10.91 1.26
C GLY A 162 8.48 -12.03 1.39
N SER A 163 8.66 -12.94 2.35
CA SER A 163 7.68 -14.01 2.64
C SER A 163 6.33 -13.46 3.13
N LYS A 164 6.33 -12.40 3.95
CA LYS A 164 5.09 -11.74 4.39
C LYS A 164 4.44 -10.92 3.27
N GLN A 165 5.23 -10.35 2.36
CA GLN A 165 4.71 -9.70 1.15
C GLN A 165 4.03 -10.72 0.24
N ALA A 166 4.70 -11.85 -0.03
CA ALA A 166 4.13 -12.97 -0.78
C ALA A 166 2.85 -13.52 -0.14
N ALA A 167 2.84 -13.70 1.18
CA ALA A 167 1.66 -14.16 1.91
C ALA A 167 0.49 -13.17 1.82
N ALA A 168 0.77 -11.87 1.95
CA ALA A 168 -0.25 -10.83 1.85
C ALA A 168 -0.83 -10.71 0.43
N LEU A 169 -0.01 -10.91 -0.61
CA LEU A 169 -0.44 -10.97 -2.00
C LEU A 169 -1.38 -12.15 -2.27
N ASP A 170 -1.17 -13.28 -1.60
CA ASP A 170 -1.75 -14.59 -1.92
C ASP A 170 -1.33 -15.14 -3.30
N ALA A 171 -1.82 -16.33 -3.67
CA ALA A 171 -1.49 -16.94 -4.96
C ALA A 171 -1.97 -16.11 -6.17
N ARG A 172 -3.14 -15.47 -6.08
CA ARG A 172 -3.69 -14.61 -7.14
C ARG A 172 -2.89 -13.32 -7.27
N GLY A 173 -2.55 -12.69 -6.16
CA GLY A 173 -1.74 -11.45 -6.19
C GLY A 173 -0.35 -11.70 -6.76
N ARG A 174 0.30 -12.81 -6.38
CA ARG A 174 1.59 -13.20 -6.97
C ARG A 174 1.50 -13.43 -8.47
N LYS A 175 0.48 -14.17 -8.93
CA LYS A 175 0.22 -14.36 -10.37
C LYS A 175 -0.04 -13.03 -11.10
N ALA A 176 -0.74 -12.09 -10.48
CA ALA A 176 -1.00 -10.78 -11.06
C ALA A 176 0.31 -9.98 -11.26
N VAL A 177 1.23 -10.03 -10.30
CA VAL A 177 2.56 -9.41 -10.42
C VAL A 177 3.40 -10.10 -11.49
N GLN A 178 3.45 -11.43 -11.52
CA GLN A 178 4.15 -12.19 -12.55
C GLN A 178 3.65 -11.83 -13.95
N ALA A 179 2.32 -11.84 -14.15
CA ALA A 179 1.71 -11.51 -15.43
C ALA A 179 1.93 -10.05 -15.83
N PHE A 180 1.97 -9.12 -14.87
CA PHE A 180 2.32 -7.72 -15.12
C PHE A 180 3.74 -7.60 -15.69
N VAL A 181 4.72 -8.27 -15.07
CA VAL A 181 6.12 -8.25 -15.56
C VAL A 181 6.25 -8.96 -16.90
N GLN A 182 5.59 -10.10 -17.09
CA GLN A 182 5.60 -10.85 -18.36
C GLN A 182 5.05 -10.04 -19.54
N ARG A 183 4.15 -9.08 -19.30
CA ARG A 183 3.62 -8.17 -20.33
C ARG A 183 4.46 -6.90 -20.52
N GLY A 184 5.65 -6.84 -19.94
CA GLY A 184 6.57 -5.69 -20.08
C GLY A 184 6.48 -4.66 -18.96
N GLY A 185 5.71 -4.91 -17.90
CA GLY A 185 5.69 -4.04 -16.72
C GLY A 185 7.01 -4.09 -15.95
N GLY A 186 7.53 -2.94 -15.55
CA GLY A 186 8.78 -2.84 -14.78
C GLY A 186 8.60 -3.30 -13.32
N TYR A 187 9.58 -4.01 -12.77
CA TYR A 187 9.61 -4.39 -11.36
C TYR A 187 10.83 -3.81 -10.67
N VAL A 188 10.62 -3.15 -9.53
CA VAL A 188 11.71 -2.69 -8.66
C VAL A 188 11.53 -3.29 -7.27
N GLY A 189 12.41 -4.22 -6.91
CA GLY A 189 12.45 -4.82 -5.57
C GLY A 189 13.56 -4.20 -4.75
N ILE A 190 13.24 -3.71 -3.54
CA ILE A 190 14.22 -3.15 -2.60
C ILE A 190 14.29 -4.06 -1.37
N CYS A 191 15.49 -4.58 -1.06
CA CYS A 191 15.72 -5.47 0.09
C CYS A 191 14.74 -6.66 0.06
N ALA A 192 13.71 -6.68 0.91
CA ALA A 192 12.64 -7.67 0.91
C ALA A 192 11.94 -7.85 -0.44
N GLY A 193 11.71 -6.75 -1.17
CA GLY A 193 11.16 -6.82 -2.52
C GLY A 193 12.10 -7.53 -3.49
N SER A 194 13.43 -7.39 -3.31
CA SER A 194 14.40 -8.14 -4.12
C SER A 194 14.31 -9.64 -3.83
N TYR A 195 14.20 -10.04 -2.56
CA TYR A 195 13.96 -11.44 -2.19
C TYR A 195 12.63 -11.99 -2.74
N LEU A 196 11.59 -11.15 -2.81
CA LEU A 196 10.31 -11.51 -3.42
C LEU A 196 10.45 -11.82 -4.92
N ALA A 197 11.33 -11.14 -5.64
CA ALA A 197 11.57 -11.36 -7.06
C ALA A 197 12.37 -12.62 -7.41
N ALA A 198 13.14 -13.16 -6.45
CA ALA A 198 14.03 -14.31 -6.62
C ALA A 198 13.27 -15.58 -7.07
N ALA A 199 14.02 -16.62 -7.46
CA ALA A 199 13.46 -17.89 -7.95
C ALA A 199 13.62 -19.07 -6.97
N ASN A 200 14.24 -18.87 -5.80
CA ASN A 200 14.64 -19.97 -4.91
C ASN A 200 13.73 -20.22 -3.70
N TYR A 201 12.69 -19.42 -3.49
CA TYR A 201 11.72 -19.67 -2.40
C TYR A 201 10.37 -20.10 -2.95
N SER A 202 9.69 -21.04 -2.30
CA SER A 202 8.33 -21.48 -2.69
C SER A 202 7.29 -20.34 -2.70
N TRP A 203 7.51 -19.29 -1.91
CA TRP A 203 6.68 -18.10 -1.84
C TRP A 203 7.11 -16.98 -2.82
N SER A 204 8.31 -17.07 -3.40
CA SER A 204 8.82 -16.02 -4.30
C SER A 204 8.05 -15.97 -5.62
N LEU A 205 8.30 -14.91 -6.40
CA LEU A 205 7.65 -14.66 -7.69
C LEU A 205 8.37 -15.37 -8.84
N GLY A 206 9.65 -15.73 -8.71
CA GLY A 206 10.41 -16.34 -9.81
C GLY A 206 10.51 -15.47 -11.06
N ILE A 207 10.46 -14.14 -10.91
CA ILE A 207 10.53 -13.18 -12.04
C ILE A 207 11.97 -12.77 -12.35
N SER A 208 12.91 -13.05 -11.46
CA SER A 208 14.34 -12.89 -11.68
C SER A 208 15.03 -14.22 -11.44
N ASN A 209 15.75 -14.72 -12.45
CA ASN A 209 16.45 -16.00 -12.41
C ASN A 209 17.73 -15.91 -11.56
N HIS A 210 17.56 -15.67 -10.27
CA HIS A 210 18.62 -15.71 -9.29
C HIS A 210 18.18 -16.49 -8.04
N LYS A 211 19.16 -17.12 -7.40
CA LYS A 211 19.01 -17.75 -6.09
C LYS A 211 19.70 -16.86 -5.07
N THR A 212 18.97 -16.45 -4.04
CA THR A 212 19.62 -15.78 -2.91
C THR A 212 20.44 -16.79 -2.11
N PHE A 213 21.68 -16.42 -1.81
CA PHE A 213 22.53 -17.24 -0.96
C PHE A 213 22.23 -16.92 0.51
N CYS A 214 21.28 -17.68 1.06
CA CYS A 214 20.63 -17.41 2.33
C CYS A 214 20.47 -18.71 3.14
N GLU A 215 21.54 -19.49 3.16
CA GLU A 215 21.56 -20.78 3.83
C GLU A 215 21.68 -20.59 5.35
N THR A 216 21.34 -21.66 6.07
CA THR A 216 21.58 -21.73 7.50
C THR A 216 22.64 -22.77 7.72
N ILE A 217 23.77 -22.36 8.26
CA ILE A 217 24.91 -23.21 8.57
C ILE A 217 24.96 -23.45 10.08
N ASP A 218 25.40 -24.65 10.47
CA ASP A 218 25.72 -24.94 11.85
C ASP A 218 27.12 -24.43 12.15
N LEU A 219 27.21 -23.44 13.03
CA LEU A 219 28.49 -22.89 13.48
C LEU A 219 28.91 -23.62 14.77
N PRO A 220 30.15 -24.16 14.84
CA PRO A 220 30.68 -24.77 16.06
C PRO A 220 30.50 -23.83 17.27
N ASN A 221 29.98 -24.37 18.38
CA ASN A 221 29.75 -23.64 19.65
C ASN A 221 28.78 -22.45 19.61
N ILE A 222 28.15 -22.17 18.46
CA ILE A 222 27.20 -21.07 18.26
C ILE A 222 25.82 -21.60 17.85
N GLY A 223 25.79 -22.77 17.21
CA GLY A 223 24.60 -23.43 16.69
C GLY A 223 24.16 -22.92 15.32
N ARG A 224 22.93 -23.26 14.96
CA ARG A 224 22.35 -22.99 13.64
C ARG A 224 22.18 -21.48 13.42
N LYS A 225 22.93 -20.91 12.47
CA LYS A 225 22.89 -19.48 12.11
C LYS A 225 22.73 -19.29 10.63
N SER A 226 22.03 -18.24 10.24
CA SER A 226 21.98 -17.88 8.82
C SER A 226 23.32 -17.30 8.35
N MET A 227 23.63 -17.42 7.06
CA MET A 227 24.86 -16.89 6.42
C MET A 227 25.11 -15.39 6.64
N TRP A 228 24.09 -14.61 7.00
CA TRP A 228 24.25 -13.20 7.39
C TRP A 228 24.63 -12.99 8.86
N TYR A 229 24.78 -14.04 9.65
CA TYR A 229 25.28 -13.93 11.01
C TYR A 229 26.71 -13.38 10.98
N ARG A 230 26.97 -12.35 11.77
CA ARG A 230 28.26 -11.66 11.87
C ARG A 230 28.87 -11.78 13.27
N GLY A 231 28.45 -12.78 14.04
CA GLY A 231 28.75 -12.87 15.46
C GLY A 231 27.74 -12.10 16.33
N PRO A 232 27.87 -12.18 17.67
CA PRO A 232 27.20 -11.26 18.57
C PRO A 232 27.71 -9.83 18.36
N THR A 233 26.94 -8.82 18.78
CA THR A 233 27.45 -7.44 18.85
C THR A 233 28.73 -7.41 19.68
N ALA A 234 29.82 -6.94 19.08
CA ALA A 234 31.11 -6.83 19.73
C ALA A 234 31.79 -5.54 19.28
N THR A 235 32.61 -4.96 20.15
CA THR A 235 33.51 -3.89 19.76
C THR A 235 34.56 -4.48 18.83
N VAL A 236 34.65 -3.95 17.62
CA VAL A 236 35.70 -4.31 16.67
C VAL A 236 36.77 -3.23 16.68
N LYS A 237 38.04 -3.64 16.62
CA LYS A 237 39.13 -2.69 16.37
C LYS A 237 39.09 -2.34 14.89
N VAL A 238 38.83 -1.08 14.60
CA VAL A 238 38.89 -0.54 13.24
C VAL A 238 40.22 0.20 13.10
N GLU A 239 40.94 -0.07 12.02
CA GLU A 239 42.11 0.72 11.62
C GLU A 239 41.78 1.42 10.30
N LEU A 240 42.14 2.69 10.22
CA LEU A 240 41.91 3.52 9.04
C LEU A 240 43.23 3.72 8.29
N THR A 241 43.16 3.72 6.96
CA THR A 241 44.26 4.20 6.12
C THR A 241 44.51 5.69 6.39
N ALA A 242 45.59 6.26 5.83
CA ALA A 242 45.86 7.68 5.95
C ALA A 242 44.68 8.52 5.42
N GLU A 243 44.16 8.16 4.25
CA GLU A 243 43.01 8.81 3.61
C GLU A 243 41.72 8.61 4.42
N GLY A 244 41.54 7.43 5.03
CA GLY A 244 40.40 7.15 5.88
C GLY A 244 40.36 8.05 7.13
N ARG A 245 41.52 8.35 7.72
CA ARG A 245 41.64 9.29 8.86
C ARG A 245 41.32 10.72 8.46
N GLU A 246 41.74 11.15 7.27
CA GLU A 246 41.39 12.49 6.78
C GLU A 246 39.87 12.70 6.65
N ILE A 247 39.12 11.64 6.30
CA ILE A 247 37.66 11.72 6.11
C ILE A 247 36.89 11.53 7.41
N LEU A 248 37.29 10.56 8.24
CA LEU A 248 36.49 10.10 9.39
C LEU A 248 37.00 10.63 10.74
N GLY A 249 38.16 11.29 10.77
CA GLY A 249 38.86 11.73 11.99
C GLY A 249 39.68 10.62 12.63
#